data_AF-A0A2D6SYX2-F1
#
_entry.id   AF-A0A2D6SYX2-F1
#
_cell.length_a   1.000
_cell.length_b   1.000
_cell.length_c   1.000
_cell.angle_alpha   90.00
_cell.angle_beta   90.00
_cell.angle_gamma   90.00
#
_symmetry.space_group_name_H-M   'P 1'
#
loop_
_entity.id
_entity.type
_entity.pdbx_description
1 polymer ?
#
loop_
_entity_poly.entity_id
_entity_poly.type
_entity_poly.pdbx_seq_one_letter_code
_entity_poly.pdbx_strand_id
1 'polypeptide(L)'
;MSHIDYDSDFDENAAPITELSKPQRRVLGVLVEKAFTTPDQYPLTLKALTSGANQKSNRAPVTNYSEDALEEAMEELRELGLAAVVHTGTGRTERFRHYMRRRFSFTESQLAVITELMLRGRQSLGELRARASRMVAIDNLDDLRHELKGLRDMGYLQATNALERRGTEVDHTLYRDSENRTLTQTSHAAQDDEGPSAPARPAPAATPVQSAASVSPEFASRLESLERACDAQRLENQQLRAELDALKQTVDEATSQLEDLRQSLGG
;
A
#
# COMPACT_ATOMS: atom_id res chain seq x y z
N MET A 1 15.17 20.84 28.08
CA MET A 1 14.42 19.71 27.48
C MET A 1 13.25 20.34 26.75
N SER A 2 13.47 20.70 25.49
CA SER A 2 12.48 21.41 24.67
C SER A 2 11.28 20.48 24.47
N HIS A 3 10.12 20.90 24.98
CA HIS A 3 8.84 20.35 24.58
C HIS A 3 8.67 20.72 23.10
N ILE A 4 9.06 19.83 22.19
CA ILE A 4 8.73 20.00 20.78
C ILE A 4 7.25 19.69 20.69
N ASP A 5 6.43 20.73 20.65
CA ASP A 5 5.01 20.63 20.35
C ASP A 5 4.84 20.22 18.88
N TYR A 6 4.92 18.91 18.61
CA TYR A 6 4.63 18.33 17.29
C TYR A 6 3.15 18.51 16.83
N ASP A 7 2.34 19.29 17.55
CA ASP A 7 0.97 19.65 17.17
C ASP A 7 0.92 20.99 16.39
N SER A 8 2.02 21.78 16.31
CA SER A 8 2.04 23.08 15.62
C SER A 8 2.42 23.05 14.13
N ASP A 9 2.91 21.92 13.62
CA ASP A 9 3.55 21.86 12.29
C ASP A 9 2.66 21.20 11.22
N PHE A 10 1.32 21.28 11.38
CA PHE A 10 0.41 20.80 10.34
C PHE A 10 0.35 21.82 9.19
N ASP A 11 1.12 21.57 8.14
CA ASP A 11 1.06 22.34 6.90
C ASP A 11 -0.15 21.92 6.06
N GLU A 12 -1.18 22.76 6.05
CA GLU A 12 -2.39 22.57 5.25
C GLU A 12 -2.11 22.60 3.72
N ASN A 13 -0.94 23.11 3.31
CA ASN A 13 -0.46 23.12 1.92
C ASN A 13 0.53 21.99 1.61
N ALA A 14 0.69 20.99 2.48
CA ALA A 14 1.57 19.87 2.24
C ALA A 14 1.25 19.14 0.92
N ALA A 15 2.29 18.82 0.15
CA ALA A 15 2.18 18.16 -1.15
C ALA A 15 1.29 16.91 -1.07
N PRO A 16 0.40 16.68 -2.06
CA PRO A 16 -0.55 15.58 -2.03
C PRO A 16 0.18 14.24 -1.88
N ILE A 17 -0.31 13.39 -0.97
CA ILE A 17 0.27 12.06 -0.77
C ILE A 17 -0.18 11.16 -1.91
N THR A 18 0.74 10.83 -2.81
CA THR A 18 0.48 9.97 -3.97
C THR A 18 0.92 8.53 -3.74
N GLU A 19 1.99 8.31 -2.98
CA GLU A 19 2.63 7.02 -2.82
C GLU A 19 3.03 6.74 -1.38
N LEU A 20 2.86 5.50 -0.93
CA LEU A 20 3.35 5.01 0.36
C LEU A 20 4.07 3.68 0.16
N SER A 21 5.09 3.39 0.96
CA SER A 21 5.78 2.10 0.96
C SER A 21 4.91 0.99 1.58
N LYS A 22 5.26 -0.28 1.35
CA LYS A 22 4.55 -1.42 1.98
C LYS A 22 4.57 -1.33 3.52
N PRO A 23 5.72 -1.11 4.19
CA PRO A 23 5.74 -0.88 5.63
C PRO A 23 4.87 0.31 6.06
N GLN A 24 4.96 1.45 5.38
CA GLN A 24 4.18 2.65 5.70
C GLN A 24 2.66 2.38 5.64
N ARG A 25 2.18 1.77 4.54
CA ARG A 25 0.75 1.40 4.41
C ARG A 25 0.32 0.43 5.50
N ARG A 26 1.19 -0.53 5.87
CA ARG A 26 0.91 -1.47 6.96
C ARG A 26 0.77 -0.76 8.29
N VAL A 27 1.75 0.08 8.63
CA VAL A 27 1.77 0.86 9.88
C VAL A 27 0.53 1.75 9.98
N LEU A 28 0.28 2.53 8.94
CA LEU A 28 -0.84 3.46 8.87
C LEU A 28 -2.19 2.72 8.98
N GLY A 29 -2.34 1.62 8.24
CA GLY A 29 -3.53 0.79 8.31
C GLY A 29 -3.77 0.19 9.70
N VAL A 30 -2.72 -0.24 10.40
CA VAL A 30 -2.84 -0.75 11.78
C VAL A 30 -3.26 0.35 12.74
N LEU A 31 -2.65 1.54 12.66
CA LEU A 31 -3.01 2.66 13.51
C LEU A 31 -4.49 3.05 13.35
N VAL A 32 -4.96 3.16 12.10
CA VAL A 32 -6.36 3.51 11.80
C VAL A 32 -7.31 2.38 12.23
N GLU A 33 -7.01 1.12 11.91
CA GLU A 33 -7.83 -0.04 12.32
C GLU A 33 -8.02 -0.06 13.84
N LYS A 34 -6.94 0.17 14.60
CA LYS A 34 -6.98 0.15 16.07
C LYS A 34 -7.64 1.39 16.67
N ALA A 35 -7.56 2.54 16.01
CA ALA A 35 -8.32 3.72 16.42
C ALA A 35 -9.83 3.49 16.35
N PHE A 36 -10.32 2.74 15.34
CA PHE A 36 -11.73 2.37 15.22
C PHE A 36 -12.15 1.22 16.14
N THR A 37 -11.38 0.14 16.13
CA THR A 37 -11.81 -1.14 16.73
C THR A 37 -11.43 -1.29 18.19
N THR A 38 -10.39 -0.58 18.65
CA THR A 38 -9.85 -0.69 20.01
C THR A 38 -9.42 0.69 20.54
N PRO A 39 -10.35 1.65 20.68
CA PRO A 39 -10.03 3.01 21.09
C PRO A 39 -9.36 3.06 22.49
N ASP A 40 -9.69 2.13 23.39
CA ASP A 40 -9.09 2.05 24.73
C ASP A 40 -7.58 1.75 24.71
N GLN A 41 -7.08 1.13 23.66
CA GLN A 41 -5.66 0.80 23.49
C GLN A 41 -4.90 1.85 22.69
N TYR A 42 -5.61 2.82 22.11
CA TYR A 42 -5.04 3.85 21.24
C TYR A 42 -4.76 5.13 22.05
N PRO A 43 -3.62 5.82 21.84
CA PRO A 43 -2.57 5.57 20.85
C PRO A 43 -1.65 4.38 21.18
N LEU A 44 -1.11 3.75 20.14
CA LEU A 44 -0.39 2.47 20.24
C LEU A 44 1.08 2.66 20.63
N THR A 45 1.65 1.74 21.40
CA THR A 45 3.12 1.64 21.56
C THR A 45 3.75 0.94 20.34
N LEU A 46 5.07 1.07 20.16
CA LEU A 46 5.79 0.37 19.06
C LEU A 46 5.52 -1.14 19.08
N LYS A 47 5.56 -1.76 20.26
CA LYS A 47 5.27 -3.19 20.43
C LYS A 47 3.85 -3.58 20.00
N ALA A 48 2.85 -2.75 20.34
CA ALA A 48 1.46 -2.98 19.94
C ALA A 48 1.29 -2.82 18.41
N LEU A 49 1.97 -1.82 17.83
CA LEU A 49 2.03 -1.61 16.38
C LEU A 49 2.65 -2.82 15.67
N THR A 50 3.81 -3.31 16.14
CA THR A 50 4.48 -4.50 15.58
C THR A 50 3.61 -5.73 15.64
N SER A 51 2.97 -5.97 16.79
CA SER A 51 2.01 -7.08 16.93
C SER A 51 0.86 -6.94 15.94
N GLY A 52 0.31 -5.74 15.78
CA GLY A 52 -0.76 -5.41 14.82
C GLY A 52 -0.34 -5.57 13.36
N ALA A 53 0.89 -5.19 13.02
CA ALA A 53 1.45 -5.29 11.68
C ALA A 53 1.64 -6.74 11.25
N ASN A 54 2.06 -7.61 12.17
CA ASN A 54 2.39 -9.02 11.90
C ASN A 54 1.24 -10.00 12.26
N GLN A 55 0.00 -9.51 12.42
CA GLN A 55 -1.15 -10.40 12.69
C GLN A 55 -1.39 -11.39 11.54
N LYS A 56 -1.72 -12.63 11.90
CA LYS A 56 -2.06 -13.69 10.93
C LYS A 56 -3.44 -13.50 10.30
N SER A 57 -4.36 -12.87 11.04
CA SER A 57 -5.69 -12.54 10.55
C SER A 57 -5.73 -11.11 10.06
N ASN A 58 -6.63 -10.85 9.12
CA ASN A 58 -6.88 -9.52 8.58
C ASN A 58 -5.68 -8.81 7.93
N ARG A 59 -4.68 -9.58 7.48
CA ARG A 59 -3.52 -9.10 6.74
C ARG A 59 -3.33 -9.93 5.47
N ALA A 60 -3.10 -9.27 4.35
CA ALA A 60 -2.67 -9.92 3.12
C ALA A 60 -1.66 -9.02 2.39
N PRO A 61 -0.39 -9.44 2.23
CA PRO A 61 0.21 -10.67 2.75
C PRO A 61 0.39 -10.62 4.28
N VAL A 62 0.50 -11.80 4.90
CA VAL A 62 1.02 -11.91 6.27
C VAL A 62 2.50 -11.55 6.24
N THR A 63 2.93 -10.70 7.17
CA THR A 63 4.30 -10.16 7.23
C THR A 63 4.97 -10.51 8.54
N ASN A 64 6.28 -10.27 8.60
CA ASN A 64 7.07 -10.39 9.82
C ASN A 64 8.10 -9.23 9.87
N TYR A 65 7.60 -8.01 10.01
CA TYR A 65 8.45 -6.83 10.15
C TYR A 65 9.14 -6.81 11.52
N SER A 66 10.40 -6.38 11.56
CA SER A 66 11.11 -6.05 12.81
C SER A 66 10.57 -4.75 13.41
N GLU A 67 10.84 -4.52 14.69
CA GLU A 67 10.50 -3.24 15.33
C GLU A 67 11.23 -2.08 14.64
N ASP A 68 12.53 -2.22 14.37
CA ASP A 68 13.34 -1.21 13.67
C ASP A 68 12.75 -0.81 12.31
N ALA A 69 12.29 -1.77 11.50
CA ALA A 69 11.71 -1.49 10.19
C ALA A 69 10.36 -0.76 10.29
N LEU A 70 9.61 -0.98 11.36
CA LEU A 70 8.35 -0.26 11.60
C LEU A 70 8.60 1.11 12.24
N GLU A 71 9.65 1.25 13.03
CA GLU A 71 10.10 2.53 13.58
C GLU A 71 10.58 3.47 12.47
N GLU A 72 11.39 2.97 11.54
CA GLU A 72 11.80 3.72 10.34
C GLU A 72 10.57 4.15 9.52
N ALA A 73 9.65 3.23 9.23
CA ALA A 73 8.42 3.55 8.51
C ALA A 73 7.51 4.54 9.26
N MET A 74 7.51 4.49 10.60
CA MET A 74 6.80 5.45 11.44
C MET A 74 7.41 6.85 11.33
N GLU A 75 8.74 6.96 11.31
CA GLU A 75 9.42 8.25 11.17
C GLU A 75 9.15 8.85 9.78
N GLU A 76 9.26 8.07 8.71
CA GLU A 76 8.89 8.52 7.37
C GLU A 76 7.42 9.00 7.30
N LEU A 77 6.50 8.32 7.99
CA LEU A 77 5.09 8.75 8.07
C LEU A 77 4.92 10.05 8.87
N ARG A 78 5.78 10.33 9.85
CA ARG A 78 5.76 11.60 10.60
C ARG A 78 6.25 12.75 9.73
N GLU A 79 7.30 12.53 8.95
CA GLU A 79 7.79 13.51 7.96
C GLU A 79 6.70 13.85 6.92
N LEU A 80 5.89 12.87 6.53
CA LEU A 80 4.74 13.06 5.64
C LEU A 80 3.50 13.67 6.34
N GLY A 81 3.55 13.93 7.65
CA GLY A 81 2.42 14.45 8.42
C GLY A 81 1.25 13.48 8.59
N LEU A 82 1.48 12.18 8.40
CA LEU A 82 0.47 11.12 8.46
C LEU A 82 0.40 10.43 9.83
N ALA A 83 1.43 10.59 10.67
CA ALA A 83 1.48 10.07 12.01
C ALA A 83 2.20 11.03 12.97
N ALA A 84 2.02 10.83 14.28
CA ALA A 84 2.70 11.61 15.31
C ALA A 84 2.98 10.79 16.56
N VAL A 85 4.00 11.21 17.31
CA VAL A 85 4.34 10.69 18.63
C VAL A 85 3.61 11.50 19.70
N VAL A 86 2.92 10.79 20.59
CA VAL A 86 2.23 11.33 21.75
C VAL A 86 3.01 10.93 22.99
N HIS A 87 3.45 11.93 23.74
CA HIS A 87 4.06 11.74 25.04
C HIS A 87 2.96 11.83 26.10
N THR A 88 2.52 10.69 26.61
CA THR A 88 1.61 10.69 27.77
C THR A 88 2.38 11.17 29.00
N GLY A 89 1.91 12.24 29.67
CA GLY A 89 2.63 12.91 30.76
C GLY A 89 3.02 12.05 31.97
N THR A 90 2.54 10.80 32.05
CA THR A 90 2.85 9.83 33.11
C THR A 90 3.73 8.65 32.66
N GLY A 91 4.05 8.52 31.36
CA GLY A 91 4.75 7.37 30.82
C GLY A 91 5.97 7.74 29.98
N ARG A 92 7.11 7.08 30.23
CA ARG A 92 8.33 7.18 29.40
C ARG A 92 8.19 6.54 28.01
N THR A 93 7.10 5.81 27.76
CA THR A 93 6.93 5.03 26.53
C THR A 93 6.22 5.87 25.48
N GLU A 94 6.89 6.05 24.34
CA GLU A 94 6.33 6.69 23.16
C GLU A 94 5.09 5.95 22.67
N ARG A 95 4.09 6.74 22.27
CA ARG A 95 2.86 6.24 21.66
C ARG A 95 2.61 6.92 20.33
N PHE A 96 2.05 6.20 19.39
CA PHE A 96 1.87 6.63 18.02
C PHE A 96 0.38 6.80 17.70
N ARG A 97 0.07 7.93 17.05
CA ARG A 97 -1.27 8.24 16.51
C ARG A 97 -1.19 8.51 15.02
N HIS A 98 -2.25 8.18 14.27
CA HIS A 98 -2.41 8.58 12.88
C HIS A 98 -3.05 9.97 12.76
N TYR A 99 -2.75 10.66 11.66
CA TYR A 99 -3.33 11.95 11.26
C TYR A 99 -4.13 11.88 9.96
N MET A 100 -4.50 10.67 9.50
CA MET A 100 -5.36 10.48 8.32
C MET A 100 -6.58 11.42 8.27
N ARG A 101 -7.28 11.62 9.40
CA ARG A 101 -8.47 12.48 9.50
C ARG A 101 -8.17 13.97 9.28
N ARG A 102 -6.94 14.39 9.57
CA ARG A 102 -6.48 15.78 9.34
C ARG A 102 -5.97 15.92 7.91
N ARG A 103 -5.20 14.92 7.45
CA ARG A 103 -4.51 14.98 6.15
C ARG A 103 -5.41 14.75 4.95
N PHE A 104 -6.47 13.95 5.11
CA PHE A 104 -7.42 13.61 4.05
C PHE A 104 -8.84 14.01 4.45
N SER A 105 -9.59 14.53 3.49
CA SER A 105 -11.02 14.87 3.62
C SER A 105 -11.92 13.64 3.44
N PHE A 106 -11.56 12.51 4.05
CA PHE A 106 -12.32 11.27 3.94
C PHE A 106 -13.45 11.23 4.96
N THR A 107 -14.59 10.65 4.56
CA THR A 107 -15.60 10.20 5.52
C THR A 107 -15.05 9.05 6.37
N GLU A 108 -15.64 8.78 7.53
CA GLU A 108 -15.22 7.65 8.38
C GLU A 108 -15.36 6.31 7.63
N SER A 109 -16.41 6.15 6.82
CA SER A 109 -16.62 4.99 5.95
C SER A 109 -15.53 4.86 4.88
N GLN A 110 -15.15 5.97 4.24
CA GLN A 110 -14.06 5.99 3.26
C GLN A 110 -12.71 5.65 3.90
N LEU A 111 -12.45 6.18 5.10
CA LEU A 111 -11.25 5.88 5.86
C LEU A 111 -11.17 4.39 6.24
N ALA A 112 -12.29 3.79 6.65
CA ALA A 112 -12.39 2.35 6.90
C ALA A 112 -12.11 1.53 5.63
N VAL A 113 -12.67 1.94 4.49
CA VAL A 113 -12.44 1.29 3.19
C VAL A 113 -10.97 1.33 2.78
N ILE A 114 -10.35 2.51 2.79
CA ILE A 114 -8.93 2.65 2.44
C ILE A 114 -8.03 1.87 3.40
N THR A 115 -8.37 1.86 4.69
CA THR A 115 -7.65 1.07 5.70
C THR A 115 -7.70 -0.43 5.40
N GLU A 116 -8.87 -0.96 5.08
CA GLU A 116 -9.04 -2.38 4.73
C GLU A 116 -8.27 -2.74 3.45
N LEU A 117 -8.27 -1.85 2.44
CA LEU A 117 -7.51 -2.02 1.22
C LEU A 117 -5.99 -1.94 1.48
N MET A 118 -5.49 -1.04 2.33
CA MET A 118 -4.06 -0.98 2.66
C MET A 118 -3.57 -2.25 3.39
N LEU A 119 -4.45 -2.90 4.17
CA LEU A 119 -4.10 -4.07 4.96
C LEU A 119 -4.17 -5.39 4.18
N ARG A 120 -5.02 -5.48 3.15
CA ARG A 120 -5.23 -6.72 2.38
C ARG A 120 -5.14 -6.59 0.85
N GLY A 121 -4.97 -5.38 0.34
CA GLY A 121 -4.97 -5.07 -1.09
C GLY A 121 -6.34 -5.25 -1.73
N ARG A 122 -6.28 -5.55 -3.03
CA ARG A 122 -7.42 -5.76 -3.93
C ARG A 122 -8.47 -6.72 -3.37
N GLN A 123 -9.73 -6.29 -3.40
CA GLN A 123 -10.87 -7.07 -2.91
C GLN A 123 -12.11 -6.88 -3.76
N SER A 124 -13.02 -7.86 -3.74
CA SER A 124 -14.36 -7.69 -4.30
C SER A 124 -15.21 -6.76 -3.43
N LEU A 125 -16.22 -6.12 -4.01
CA LEU A 125 -17.12 -5.21 -3.27
C LEU A 125 -17.81 -5.88 -2.08
N GLY A 126 -18.21 -7.15 -2.22
CA GLY A 126 -18.89 -7.91 -1.16
C GLY A 126 -17.97 -8.19 0.03
N GLU A 127 -16.74 -8.60 -0.23
CA GLU A 127 -15.73 -8.82 0.81
C GLU A 127 -15.33 -7.51 1.48
N LEU A 128 -15.10 -6.47 0.68
CA LEU A 128 -14.70 -5.15 1.18
C LEU A 128 -15.76 -4.59 2.12
N ARG A 129 -17.05 -4.66 1.74
CA ARG A 129 -18.15 -4.25 2.63
C ARG A 129 -18.07 -4.99 3.95
N ALA A 130 -18.07 -6.32 3.92
CA ALA A 130 -18.13 -7.14 5.13
C ALA A 130 -16.92 -6.93 6.06
N ARG A 131 -15.74 -6.64 5.50
CA ARG A 131 -14.52 -6.42 6.29
C ARG A 131 -14.41 -4.98 6.80
N ALA A 132 -14.69 -3.97 5.96
CA ALA A 132 -14.70 -2.57 6.36
C ALA A 132 -15.81 -2.26 7.39
N SER A 133 -16.95 -2.98 7.33
CA SER A 133 -18.04 -2.90 8.32
C SER A 133 -17.61 -3.16 9.76
N ARG A 134 -16.44 -3.77 9.99
CA ARG A 134 -15.89 -3.99 11.33
C ARG A 134 -15.34 -2.72 11.97
N MET A 135 -14.93 -1.73 11.17
CA MET A 135 -14.45 -0.44 11.65
C MET A 135 -15.59 0.59 11.70
N VAL A 136 -16.37 0.68 10.62
CA VAL A 136 -17.51 1.60 10.49
C VAL A 136 -18.64 0.86 9.80
N ALA A 137 -19.86 0.93 10.35
CA ALA A 137 -21.02 0.25 9.77
C ALA A 137 -21.31 0.77 8.35
N ILE A 138 -21.54 -0.16 7.42
CA ILE A 138 -21.90 0.12 6.02
C ILE A 138 -23.10 -0.76 5.70
N ASP A 139 -24.29 -0.16 5.64
CA ASP A 139 -25.56 -0.91 5.72
C ASP A 139 -25.79 -1.77 4.47
N ASN A 140 -25.53 -1.21 3.30
CA ASN A 140 -25.76 -1.90 2.03
C ASN A 140 -24.63 -1.67 1.01
N LEU A 141 -24.71 -2.34 -0.15
CA LEU A 141 -23.71 -2.21 -1.21
C LEU A 141 -23.80 -0.88 -1.97
N ASP A 142 -24.94 -0.21 -1.97
CA ASP A 142 -25.13 1.08 -2.64
C ASP A 142 -24.44 2.19 -1.85
N ASP A 143 -24.50 2.16 -0.52
CA ASP A 143 -23.73 3.05 0.36
C ASP A 143 -22.23 2.87 0.11
N LEU A 144 -21.76 1.61 0.05
CA LEU A 144 -20.36 1.34 -0.29
C LEU A 144 -19.99 1.92 -1.66
N ARG A 145 -20.83 1.75 -2.68
CA ARG A 145 -20.57 2.30 -4.03
C ARG A 145 -20.51 3.83 -4.02
N HIS A 146 -21.37 4.47 -3.22
CA HIS A 146 -21.35 5.92 -3.06
C HIS A 146 -20.00 6.39 -2.48
N GLU A 147 -19.54 5.74 -1.41
CA GLU A 147 -18.25 6.06 -0.78
C GLU A 147 -17.05 5.77 -1.71
N LEU A 148 -17.10 4.65 -2.44
CA LEU A 148 -16.08 4.30 -3.43
C LEU A 148 -16.04 5.29 -4.60
N LYS A 149 -17.19 5.82 -5.03
CA LYS A 149 -17.24 6.86 -6.05
C LYS A 149 -16.53 8.12 -5.56
N GLY A 150 -16.81 8.56 -4.33
CA GLY A 150 -16.10 9.69 -3.72
C GLY A 150 -14.59 9.49 -3.67
N LEU A 151 -14.13 8.32 -3.22
CA LEU A 151 -12.69 7.97 -3.20
C LEU A 151 -12.05 7.94 -4.59
N ARG A 152 -12.78 7.46 -5.60
CA ARG A 152 -12.30 7.43 -6.98
C ARG A 152 -12.20 8.83 -7.58
N ASP A 153 -13.19 9.68 -7.32
CA ASP A 153 -13.22 11.06 -7.82
C ASP A 153 -12.08 11.89 -7.17
N MET A 154 -11.68 11.56 -5.94
CA MET A 154 -10.48 12.12 -5.29
C MET A 154 -9.16 11.47 -5.74
N GLY A 155 -9.18 10.39 -6.53
CA GLY A 155 -7.98 9.72 -7.03
C GLY A 155 -7.34 8.69 -6.09
N TYR A 156 -8.00 8.31 -5.00
CA TYR A 156 -7.47 7.35 -4.00
C TYR A 156 -7.90 5.89 -4.21
N LEU A 157 -8.77 5.65 -5.19
CA LEU A 157 -9.33 4.33 -5.49
C LEU A 157 -9.24 4.02 -6.98
N GLN A 158 -8.87 2.78 -7.28
CA GLN A 158 -8.92 2.17 -8.60
C GLN A 158 -9.88 0.99 -8.61
N ALA A 159 -10.58 0.79 -9.73
CA ALA A 159 -11.53 -0.29 -9.92
C ALA A 159 -11.31 -0.96 -11.27
N THR A 160 -11.51 -2.28 -11.31
CA THR A 160 -11.31 -3.09 -12.52
C THR A 160 -12.37 -2.81 -13.58
N ASN A 161 -13.59 -2.54 -13.15
CA ASN A 161 -14.78 -2.31 -13.96
C ASN A 161 -15.60 -1.18 -13.34
N ALA A 162 -16.68 -0.77 -14.01
CA ALA A 162 -17.69 0.09 -13.39
C ALA A 162 -18.21 -0.55 -12.09
N LEU A 163 -18.31 0.24 -11.01
CA LEU A 163 -18.67 -0.20 -9.65
C LEU A 163 -20.04 -0.90 -9.55
N GLU A 164 -20.88 -0.76 -10.58
CA GLU A 164 -22.20 -1.36 -10.70
C GLU A 164 -22.14 -2.79 -11.26
N ARG A 165 -21.07 -3.15 -11.98
CA ARG A 165 -20.91 -4.48 -12.58
C ARG A 165 -20.58 -5.53 -11.53
N ARG A 166 -21.13 -6.73 -11.71
CA ARG A 166 -20.76 -7.92 -10.92
C ARG A 166 -19.31 -8.31 -11.21
N GLY A 167 -18.61 -8.82 -10.20
CA GLY A 167 -17.20 -9.19 -10.33
C GLY A 167 -16.22 -8.02 -10.31
N THR A 168 -16.67 -6.81 -9.91
CA THR A 168 -15.78 -5.66 -9.76
C THR A 168 -14.89 -5.83 -8.54
N GLU A 169 -13.59 -5.82 -8.79
CA GLU A 169 -12.56 -5.73 -7.75
C GLU A 169 -12.02 -4.32 -7.69
N VAL A 170 -11.75 -3.85 -6.47
CA VAL A 170 -11.27 -2.50 -6.17
C VAL A 170 -9.99 -2.58 -5.34
N ASP A 171 -9.13 -1.59 -5.50
CA ASP A 171 -7.89 -1.43 -4.75
C ASP A 171 -7.59 0.06 -4.54
N HIS A 172 -6.71 0.40 -3.60
CA HIS A 172 -6.26 1.77 -3.40
C HIS A 172 -5.20 2.16 -4.44
N THR A 173 -4.93 3.46 -4.60
CA THR A 173 -3.91 3.98 -5.54
C THR A 173 -2.58 4.36 -4.88
N LEU A 174 -2.51 4.36 -3.55
CA LEU A 174 -1.32 4.71 -2.74
C LEU A 174 -0.12 3.73 -2.87
N TYR A 175 -0.06 2.98 -3.97
CA TYR A 175 1.07 2.11 -4.30
C TYR A 175 2.24 2.92 -4.82
N ARG A 176 3.47 2.52 -4.52
CA ARG A 176 4.62 3.07 -5.23
C ARG A 176 4.57 2.64 -6.70
N ASP A 177 5.05 3.49 -7.60
CA ASP A 177 5.08 3.19 -9.05
C ASP A 177 5.80 1.86 -9.33
N SER A 178 6.87 1.59 -8.59
CA SER A 178 7.63 0.34 -8.64
C SER A 178 6.82 -0.94 -8.35
N GLU A 179 5.65 -0.84 -7.73
CA GLU A 179 4.83 -2.01 -7.36
C GLU A 179 3.88 -2.48 -8.48
N ASN A 180 3.71 -1.71 -9.56
CA ASN A 180 2.88 -2.05 -10.73
C ASN A 180 1.48 -2.60 -10.35
N ARG A 181 0.85 -2.02 -9.32
CA ARG A 181 -0.46 -2.44 -8.81
C ARG A 181 -1.63 -1.76 -9.52
N THR A 182 -1.40 -1.15 -10.68
CA THR A 182 -2.46 -0.54 -11.47
C THR A 182 -3.43 -1.61 -11.96
N LEU A 183 -4.70 -1.48 -11.60
CA LEU A 183 -5.75 -2.37 -12.07
C LEU A 183 -6.02 -2.07 -13.55
N THR A 184 -5.40 -2.83 -14.44
CA THR A 184 -5.76 -2.81 -15.87
C THR A 184 -7.23 -3.22 -16.01
N GLN A 185 -8.04 -2.38 -16.66
CA GLN A 185 -9.42 -2.74 -16.99
C GLN A 185 -9.42 -4.07 -17.72
N THR A 186 -10.18 -5.04 -17.22
CA THR A 186 -10.40 -6.29 -17.95
C THR A 186 -11.37 -6.00 -19.08
N SER A 187 -10.87 -5.52 -20.22
CA SER A 187 -11.59 -5.56 -21.49
C SER A 187 -11.65 -7.01 -21.98
N HIS A 188 -12.39 -7.86 -21.27
CA HIS A 188 -12.93 -9.09 -21.85
C HIS A 188 -14.33 -8.79 -22.33
N ALA A 189 -14.47 -8.84 -23.65
CA ALA A 189 -15.74 -8.93 -24.35
C ALA A 189 -16.57 -10.03 -23.67
N ALA A 190 -17.61 -9.62 -22.94
CA ALA A 190 -18.72 -10.49 -22.69
C ALA A 190 -19.30 -10.82 -24.06
N GLN A 191 -19.19 -12.07 -24.48
CA GLN A 191 -20.12 -12.61 -25.45
C GLN A 191 -21.51 -12.48 -24.82
N ASP A 192 -22.31 -11.60 -25.39
CA ASP A 192 -23.74 -11.62 -25.23
C ASP A 192 -24.24 -13.00 -25.69
N ASP A 193 -24.78 -13.79 -24.78
CA ASP A 193 -25.74 -14.82 -25.14
C ASP A 193 -26.94 -14.69 -24.21
N GLU A 194 -27.91 -13.93 -24.72
CA GLU A 194 -29.27 -13.82 -24.25
C GLU A 194 -30.04 -15.07 -24.75
N GLY A 195 -30.54 -15.91 -23.84
CA GLY A 195 -31.45 -17.00 -24.22
C GLY A 195 -31.94 -17.86 -23.04
N PRO A 196 -33.22 -18.29 -22.97
CA PRO A 196 -34.01 -18.29 -21.73
C PRO A 196 -34.12 -19.63 -20.95
N SER A 197 -34.59 -19.49 -19.72
CA SER A 197 -35.01 -20.47 -18.71
C SER A 197 -35.84 -21.68 -19.21
N ALA A 198 -35.48 -22.91 -18.82
CA ALA A 198 -36.28 -23.93 -18.11
C ALA A 198 -35.47 -25.27 -17.93
N PRO A 199 -35.92 -26.30 -17.18
CA PRO A 199 -35.48 -26.62 -15.82
C PRO A 199 -34.70 -27.94 -15.65
N ALA A 200 -34.20 -28.12 -14.42
CA ALA A 200 -33.35 -29.18 -13.90
C ALA A 200 -33.76 -30.64 -14.20
N ARG A 201 -32.75 -31.51 -14.40
CA ARG A 201 -32.71 -32.94 -13.97
C ARG A 201 -31.24 -33.41 -13.77
N PRO A 202 -31.02 -34.50 -12.99
CA PRO A 202 -29.90 -34.60 -12.05
C PRO A 202 -28.63 -35.24 -12.61
N ALA A 203 -27.53 -34.98 -11.91
CA ALA A 203 -26.20 -35.52 -12.15
C ALA A 203 -26.14 -37.06 -12.17
N PRO A 204 -25.16 -37.62 -12.90
CA PRO A 204 -24.42 -38.76 -12.38
C PRO A 204 -22.90 -38.52 -12.33
N ALA A 205 -22.36 -38.88 -11.18
CA ALA A 205 -21.06 -39.49 -10.89
C ALA A 205 -19.81 -39.11 -11.72
N ALA A 206 -18.82 -38.64 -10.97
CA ALA A 206 -17.46 -38.32 -11.37
C ALA A 206 -16.68 -39.49 -12.02
N THR A 207 -15.78 -39.11 -12.93
CA THR A 207 -14.52 -39.82 -13.24
C THR A 207 -13.42 -38.76 -13.39
N PRO A 208 -12.18 -38.99 -12.91
CA PRO A 208 -11.19 -37.95 -12.73
C PRO A 208 -10.43 -37.70 -14.03
N VAL A 209 -10.39 -36.46 -14.50
CA VAL A 209 -9.53 -36.05 -15.61
C VAL A 209 -8.40 -35.19 -15.05
N GLN A 210 -7.20 -35.75 -15.11
CA GLN A 210 -5.93 -35.07 -14.90
C GLN A 210 -5.89 -33.80 -15.76
N SER A 211 -5.86 -32.63 -15.13
CA SER A 211 -5.56 -31.37 -15.83
C SER A 211 -4.05 -31.19 -15.84
N ALA A 212 -3.40 -31.70 -16.89
CA ALA A 212 -2.08 -31.26 -17.28
C ALA A 212 -2.20 -29.80 -17.77
N ALA A 213 -1.51 -28.91 -17.08
CA ALA A 213 -1.42 -27.50 -17.41
C ALA A 213 -0.88 -27.31 -18.84
N SER A 214 -1.74 -26.90 -19.76
CA SER A 214 -1.32 -26.28 -21.02
C SER A 214 -1.28 -24.77 -20.77
N VAL A 215 -0.10 -24.28 -20.41
CA VAL A 215 0.17 -22.84 -20.44
C VAL A 215 -0.03 -22.38 -21.88
N SER A 216 -0.95 -21.45 -22.12
CA SER A 216 -1.22 -20.98 -23.48
C SER A 216 0.06 -20.41 -24.11
N PRO A 217 0.32 -20.63 -25.40
CA PRO A 217 1.58 -20.20 -26.05
C PRO A 217 1.82 -18.68 -25.94
N GLU A 218 0.76 -17.88 -25.82
CA GLU A 218 0.85 -16.43 -25.54
C GLU A 218 1.40 -16.12 -24.15
N PHE A 219 1.02 -16.89 -23.12
CA PHE A 219 1.55 -16.73 -21.77
C PHE A 219 3.04 -17.09 -21.69
N ALA A 220 3.46 -18.15 -22.39
CA ALA A 220 4.87 -18.53 -22.47
C ALA A 220 5.71 -17.42 -23.14
N SER A 221 5.23 -16.88 -24.27
CA SER A 221 5.91 -15.77 -24.97
C SER A 221 5.98 -14.49 -24.14
N ARG A 222 4.92 -14.18 -23.38
CA ARG A 222 4.89 -13.02 -22.49
C ARG A 222 5.87 -13.18 -21.32
N LEU A 223 5.98 -14.38 -20.76
CA LEU A 223 6.92 -14.68 -19.68
C LEU A 223 8.38 -14.52 -20.16
N GLU A 224 8.73 -15.10 -21.30
CA GLU A 224 10.07 -14.93 -21.89
C GLU A 224 10.40 -13.47 -22.19
N SER A 225 9.42 -12.69 -22.68
CA SER A 225 9.61 -11.26 -22.94
C SER A 225 9.86 -10.48 -21.65
N LEU A 226 9.17 -10.85 -20.57
CA LEU A 226 9.30 -10.20 -19.27
C LEU A 226 10.63 -10.56 -18.59
N GLU A 227 11.05 -11.82 -18.68
CA GLU A 227 12.35 -12.30 -18.18
C GLU A 227 13.50 -11.58 -18.89
N ARG A 228 13.45 -11.47 -20.23
CA ARG A 228 14.45 -10.70 -21.00
C ARG A 228 14.48 -9.23 -20.58
N ALA A 229 13.33 -8.61 -20.34
CA ALA A 229 13.25 -7.22 -19.87
C ALA A 229 13.87 -7.06 -18.47
N CYS A 230 13.60 -7.99 -17.56
CA CYS A 230 14.16 -7.98 -16.20
C CYS A 230 15.68 -8.12 -16.22
N ASP A 231 16.21 -9.02 -17.05
CA ASP A 231 17.65 -9.24 -17.15
C ASP A 231 18.36 -8.06 -17.81
N ALA A 232 17.76 -7.44 -18.83
CA ALA A 232 18.26 -6.21 -19.43
C ALA A 232 18.33 -5.06 -18.41
N GLN A 233 17.25 -4.84 -17.65
CA GLN A 233 17.23 -3.80 -16.62
C GLN A 233 18.23 -4.07 -15.49
N ARG A 234 18.44 -5.34 -15.11
CA ARG A 234 19.45 -5.69 -14.10
C ARG A 234 20.86 -5.39 -14.57
N LEU A 235 21.16 -5.67 -15.84
CA LEU A 235 22.46 -5.38 -16.44
C LEU A 235 22.70 -3.86 -16.50
N GLU A 236 21.71 -3.09 -16.93
CA GLU A 236 21.77 -1.63 -16.94
C GLU A 236 22.00 -1.05 -15.53
N ASN A 237 21.29 -1.56 -14.53
CA ASN A 237 21.51 -1.15 -13.13
C ASN A 237 22.92 -1.48 -12.63
N GLN A 238 23.50 -2.61 -13.05
CA GLN A 238 24.88 -2.97 -12.71
C GLN A 238 25.88 -2.03 -13.39
N GLN A 239 25.65 -1.66 -14.64
CA GLN A 239 26.47 -0.70 -15.38
C GLN A 239 26.42 0.69 -14.74
N LEU A 240 25.23 1.22 -14.45
CA LEU A 240 25.06 2.52 -13.81
C LEU A 240 25.74 2.58 -12.43
N ARG A 241 25.68 1.49 -11.65
CA ARG A 241 26.39 1.41 -10.36
C ARG A 241 27.91 1.45 -10.55
N ALA A 242 28.43 0.72 -11.53
CA ALA A 242 29.86 0.75 -11.84
C ALA A 242 30.33 2.14 -12.31
N GLU A 243 29.51 2.84 -13.12
CA GLU A 243 29.79 4.21 -13.55
C GLU A 243 29.78 5.19 -12.37
N LEU A 244 28.82 5.06 -11.45
CA LEU A 244 28.76 5.89 -10.24
C LEU A 244 29.98 5.67 -9.34
N ASP A 245 30.43 4.44 -9.18
CA ASP A 245 31.62 4.14 -8.38
C ASP A 245 32.89 4.70 -9.01
N ALA A 246 33.03 4.59 -10.35
CA ALA A 246 34.14 5.19 -11.08
C ALA A 246 34.14 6.73 -11.00
N LEU A 247 32.95 7.35 -11.08
CA LEU A 247 32.82 8.80 -10.96
C LEU A 247 33.15 9.28 -9.55
N LYS A 248 32.70 8.56 -8.50
CA LYS A 248 33.06 8.87 -7.11
C LYS A 248 34.58 8.79 -6.89
N GLN A 249 35.23 7.75 -7.40
CA GLN A 249 36.68 7.63 -7.30
C GLN A 249 37.39 8.81 -7.97
N THR A 250 36.89 9.25 -9.14
CA THR A 250 37.43 10.43 -9.84
C THR A 250 37.26 11.70 -9.02
N VAL A 251 36.10 11.87 -8.35
CA VAL A 251 35.84 13.02 -7.47
C VAL A 251 36.76 12.99 -6.24
N ASP A 252 36.97 11.83 -5.62
CA ASP A 252 37.86 11.67 -4.47
C ASP A 252 39.32 11.97 -4.84
N GLU A 253 39.77 11.50 -6.01
CA GLU A 253 41.09 11.81 -6.56
C GLU A 253 41.26 13.31 -6.84
N ALA A 254 40.28 13.95 -7.48
CA ALA A 254 40.30 15.38 -7.74
C ALA A 254 40.28 16.22 -6.44
N THR A 255 39.51 15.76 -5.44
CA THR A 255 39.44 16.42 -4.13
C THR A 255 40.78 16.33 -3.40
N SER A 256 41.43 15.15 -3.43
CA SER A 256 42.76 14.96 -2.85
C SER A 256 43.82 15.83 -3.53
N GLN A 257 43.81 15.91 -4.87
CA GLN A 257 44.71 16.78 -5.63
C GLN A 257 44.52 18.27 -5.29
N LEU A 258 43.27 18.71 -5.06
CA LEU A 258 42.98 20.07 -4.62
C LEU A 258 43.48 20.35 -3.20
N GLU A 259 43.37 19.38 -2.28
CA GLU A 259 43.91 19.49 -0.93
C GLU A 259 45.44 19.57 -0.94
N ASP A 260 46.11 18.74 -1.73
CA ASP A 260 47.56 18.76 -1.90
C ASP A 260 48.05 20.08 -2.51
N LEU A 261 47.37 20.57 -3.55
CA LEU A 261 47.67 21.89 -4.14
C LEU A 261 47.48 23.01 -3.13
N ARG A 262 46.39 22.98 -2.34
CA ARG A 262 46.15 23.95 -1.28
C ARG A 262 47.23 23.92 -0.21
N GLN A 263 47.73 22.74 0.19
CA GLN A 263 48.85 22.62 1.12
C GLN A 263 50.16 23.15 0.51
N SER A 264 50.40 22.90 -0.78
CA SER A 264 51.61 23.38 -1.48
C SER A 264 51.64 24.90 -1.72
N LEU A 265 50.47 25.55 -1.81
CA LEU A 265 50.31 26.99 -2.05
C LEU A 265 50.04 27.79 -0.75
N GLY A 266 50.00 27.11 0.40
CA GLY A 266 49.50 27.66 1.67
C GLY A 266 50.26 27.20 2.91
N GLY A 267 51.57 27.02 2.77
CA GLY A 267 52.57 27.30 3.81
C GLY A 267 53.26 28.63 3.49
#